data_AF-A0A975MLU2-F1
#
_entry.id   AF-A0A975MLU2-F1
#
_cell.length_a   1.000
_cell.length_b   1.000
_cell.length_c   1.000
_cell.angle_alpha   90.00
_cell.angle_beta   90.00
_cell.angle_gamma   90.00
#
_symmetry.space_group_name_H-M   'P 1'
#
loop_
_entity.id
_entity.type
_entity.pdbx_description
1 polymer ?
#
loop_
_entity_poly.entity_id
_entity_poly.type
_entity_poly.pdbx_seq_one_letter_code
_entity_poly.pdbx_strand_id
1 'polypeptide(L)'
;MSKTLTEIAQQLRDANKKVQMIYAFNGIGKTRLSREFKQLIAPKNDDGEGDQSELSRNKILYYNAFTEDLFYWDNDLELDADPKLKIQPNSYTDWLLTLLKDLGQDGNIVKYFQRYANDKLTPHFSEDFTEVGFSLERGDDERSGYIKISKGEESNFIWSVFYTLLDQVITILNVAEPGERETNQFDQLEYVFIDDPVSSLDENHLIELAVNLAGLIKSSQSDLKFIVTTHSPLFYNVLFNELNGKTCYLLERFEDGTFALVEKQGDSNKSFSYHLYLKQTLEQAIANNQVQKYHFTLLRNLYEKTASFLGYPKWSELLPDDKQLYLNRIIQFTSHSTLSNEAVAEPTPQEKQMVKLLLENLIDNYGFWQQLEQNDNRN
;
A
#
# COMPACT_ATOMS: atom_id res chain seq x y z
N MET A 1 -6.25 -19.88 -13.57
CA MET A 1 -7.72 -19.83 -13.60
C MET A 1 -8.12 -18.37 -13.48
N SER A 2 -8.84 -17.85 -14.47
CA SER A 2 -9.40 -16.49 -14.44
C SER A 2 -10.56 -16.43 -13.44
N LYS A 3 -10.61 -15.36 -12.64
CA LYS A 3 -11.63 -15.10 -11.60
C LYS A 3 -12.09 -13.65 -11.66
N THR A 4 -13.25 -13.38 -11.12
CA THR A 4 -13.74 -12.04 -10.79
C THR A 4 -13.19 -11.57 -9.43
N LEU A 5 -13.20 -10.26 -9.16
CA LEU A 5 -12.80 -9.77 -7.83
C LEU A 5 -13.72 -10.29 -6.71
N THR A 6 -15.00 -10.50 -7.00
CA THR A 6 -15.96 -11.10 -6.06
C THR A 6 -15.54 -12.54 -5.70
N GLU A 7 -15.11 -13.34 -6.68
CA GLU A 7 -14.58 -14.68 -6.42
C GLU A 7 -13.24 -14.65 -5.66
N ILE A 8 -12.39 -13.65 -5.90
CA ILE A 8 -11.18 -13.43 -5.08
C ILE A 8 -11.57 -13.08 -3.64
N ALA A 9 -12.53 -12.15 -3.44
CA ALA A 9 -13.01 -11.77 -2.11
C ALA A 9 -13.59 -12.99 -1.36
N GLN A 10 -14.36 -13.83 -2.05
CA GLN A 10 -14.87 -15.08 -1.50
C GLN A 10 -13.74 -16.04 -1.10
N GLN A 11 -12.73 -16.20 -1.97
CA GLN A 11 -11.54 -17.00 -1.65
C GLN A 11 -10.82 -16.48 -0.40
N LEU A 12 -10.67 -15.16 -0.24
CA LEU A 12 -10.04 -14.55 0.94
C LEU A 12 -10.85 -14.81 2.21
N ARG A 13 -12.18 -14.77 2.12
CA ARG A 13 -13.06 -15.09 3.25
C ARG A 13 -12.93 -16.56 3.66
N ASP A 14 -12.98 -17.45 2.68
CA ASP A 14 -13.01 -18.91 2.90
C ASP A 14 -11.65 -19.47 3.33
N ALA A 15 -10.54 -18.79 3.03
CA ALA A 15 -9.21 -19.20 3.45
C ALA A 15 -9.05 -19.26 4.97
N ASN A 16 -9.90 -18.54 5.72
CA ASN A 16 -9.95 -18.53 7.19
C ASN A 16 -8.56 -18.36 7.87
N LYS A 17 -7.72 -17.50 7.29
CA LYS A 17 -6.40 -17.16 7.84
C LYS A 17 -6.48 -15.89 8.68
N LYS A 18 -5.77 -15.86 9.82
CA LYS A 18 -5.67 -14.67 10.70
C LYS A 18 -5.04 -13.49 9.97
N VAL A 19 -4.02 -13.73 9.15
CA VAL A 19 -3.38 -12.69 8.35
C VAL A 19 -3.27 -13.16 6.90
N GLN A 20 -3.68 -12.32 5.97
CA GLN A 20 -3.53 -12.52 4.53
C GLN A 20 -2.87 -11.30 3.92
N MET A 21 -1.67 -11.51 3.36
CA MET A 21 -0.92 -10.47 2.68
C MET A 21 -0.98 -10.65 1.17
N ILE A 22 -1.30 -9.57 0.47
CA ILE A 22 -1.51 -9.58 -0.98
C ILE A 22 -0.68 -8.45 -1.60
N TYR A 23 0.27 -8.83 -2.44
CA TYR A 23 1.00 -7.88 -3.26
C TYR A 23 0.27 -7.67 -4.59
N ALA A 24 0.13 -6.42 -5.03
CA ALA A 24 -0.41 -6.09 -6.35
C ALA A 24 0.11 -4.76 -6.87
N PHE A 25 0.44 -4.71 -8.16
CA PHE A 25 0.84 -3.47 -8.83
C PHE A 25 -0.23 -2.38 -8.77
N ASN A 26 0.20 -1.15 -9.01
CA ASN A 26 -0.71 -0.02 -9.16
C ASN A 26 -1.66 -0.24 -10.34
N GLY A 27 -2.92 0.16 -10.18
CA GLY A 27 -3.95 -0.02 -11.21
C GLY A 27 -4.54 -1.43 -11.35
N ILE A 28 -4.02 -2.43 -10.62
CA ILE A 28 -4.56 -3.81 -10.69
C ILE A 28 -5.98 -3.87 -10.15
N GLY A 29 -6.27 -3.24 -9.00
CA GLY A 29 -7.61 -3.17 -8.45
C GLY A 29 -7.73 -3.50 -6.96
N LYS A 30 -6.66 -3.31 -6.17
CA LYS A 30 -6.66 -3.52 -4.71
C LYS A 30 -7.82 -2.80 -4.00
N THR A 31 -8.05 -1.52 -4.35
CA THR A 31 -9.16 -0.73 -3.79
C THR A 31 -10.53 -1.22 -4.21
N ARG A 32 -10.66 -1.80 -5.41
CA ARG A 32 -11.90 -2.47 -5.84
C ARG A 32 -12.10 -3.77 -5.08
N LEU A 33 -11.04 -4.54 -4.85
CA LEU A 33 -11.08 -5.77 -4.05
C LEU A 33 -11.51 -5.48 -2.60
N SER A 34 -11.02 -4.41 -1.97
CA SER A 34 -11.47 -4.03 -0.61
C SER A 34 -12.96 -3.69 -0.57
N ARG A 35 -13.49 -3.06 -1.63
CA ARG A 35 -14.92 -2.75 -1.76
C ARG A 35 -15.77 -4.01 -1.95
N GLU A 36 -15.36 -4.93 -2.82
CA GLU A 36 -16.01 -6.23 -3.01
C GLU A 36 -16.02 -7.05 -1.72
N PHE A 37 -14.90 -7.06 -0.99
CA PHE A 37 -14.80 -7.75 0.29
C PHE A 37 -15.72 -7.13 1.35
N LYS A 38 -15.79 -5.79 1.43
CA LYS A 38 -16.76 -5.09 2.28
C LYS A 38 -18.20 -5.51 1.96
N GLN A 39 -18.59 -5.53 0.68
CA GLN A 39 -19.93 -5.93 0.26
C GLN A 39 -20.25 -7.40 0.58
N LEU A 40 -19.24 -8.27 0.58
CA LEU A 40 -19.40 -9.68 0.91
C LEU A 40 -19.66 -9.94 2.40
N ILE A 41 -19.01 -9.16 3.27
CA ILE A 41 -19.09 -9.29 4.73
C ILE A 41 -20.26 -8.48 5.32
N ALA A 42 -20.62 -7.38 4.67
CA ALA A 42 -21.74 -6.54 5.09
C ALA A 42 -23.04 -7.38 5.16
N PRO A 43 -23.84 -7.23 6.23
CA PRO A 43 -25.15 -7.87 6.31
C PRO A 43 -26.02 -7.46 5.12
N LYS A 44 -26.57 -8.44 4.40
CA LYS A 44 -27.61 -8.19 3.39
C LYS A 44 -28.93 -8.07 4.14
N ASN A 45 -29.46 -6.87 4.27
CA ASN A 45 -30.82 -6.68 4.76
C ASN A 45 -31.79 -7.22 3.69
N ASP A 46 -32.53 -8.28 4.01
CA ASP A 46 -33.71 -8.71 3.22
C ASP A 46 -34.91 -7.76 3.46
N ASP A 47 -34.90 -6.95 4.52
CA ASP A 47 -35.94 -5.99 4.86
C ASP A 47 -35.37 -4.55 4.96
N GLY A 48 -35.76 -3.71 4.00
CA GLY A 48 -35.05 -2.47 3.63
C GLY A 48 -35.30 -1.22 4.48
N GLU A 49 -34.94 -1.21 5.77
CA GLU A 49 -34.99 0.03 6.58
C GLU A 49 -33.79 0.28 7.53
N GLY A 50 -32.74 -0.53 7.51
CA GLY A 50 -31.49 -0.24 8.24
C GLY A 50 -30.42 0.45 7.38
N ASP A 51 -29.74 1.46 7.91
CA ASP A 51 -28.59 2.10 7.25
C ASP A 51 -27.48 1.06 7.04
N GLN A 52 -27.32 0.59 5.81
CA GLN A 52 -26.36 -0.45 5.42
C GLN A 52 -24.91 -0.08 5.80
N SER A 53 -24.63 1.21 6.00
CA SER A 53 -23.32 1.70 6.44
C SER A 53 -23.01 1.35 7.90
N GLU A 54 -23.99 1.40 8.81
CA GLU A 54 -23.83 1.04 10.22
C GLU A 54 -23.63 -0.46 10.42
N LEU A 55 -24.34 -1.28 9.65
CA LEU A 55 -24.23 -2.73 9.71
C LEU A 55 -22.90 -3.25 9.14
N SER A 56 -22.32 -2.53 8.18
CA SER A 56 -21.03 -2.87 7.59
C SER A 56 -19.86 -2.61 8.55
N ARG A 57 -19.85 -1.45 9.24
CA ARG A 57 -18.76 -1.08 10.16
C ARG A 57 -18.64 -2.03 11.36
N ASN A 58 -19.76 -2.66 11.75
CA ASN A 58 -19.76 -3.61 12.86
C ASN A 58 -18.97 -4.88 12.55
N LYS A 59 -18.80 -5.25 11.27
CA LYS A 59 -18.10 -6.49 10.87
C LYS A 59 -16.74 -6.25 10.22
N ILE A 60 -16.53 -5.10 9.57
CA ILE A 60 -15.29 -4.80 8.87
C ILE A 60 -14.87 -3.33 8.99
N LEU A 61 -13.60 -3.12 9.38
CA LEU A 61 -12.90 -1.84 9.24
C LEU A 61 -12.03 -1.86 7.99
N TYR A 62 -11.93 -0.71 7.32
CA TYR A 62 -11.06 -0.58 6.15
C TYR A 62 -10.27 0.72 6.15
N TYR A 63 -9.04 0.62 5.67
CA TYR A 63 -8.21 1.74 5.25
C TYR A 63 -7.98 1.61 3.75
N ASN A 64 -8.32 2.63 2.97
CA ASN A 64 -8.09 2.69 1.52
C ASN A 64 -8.21 4.14 1.03
N ALA A 65 -8.04 4.36 -0.27
CA ALA A 65 -8.18 5.68 -0.89
C ALA A 65 -9.52 6.40 -0.55
N PHE A 66 -10.64 5.68 -0.44
CA PHE A 66 -11.92 6.30 -0.04
C PHE A 66 -11.91 6.83 1.39
N THR A 67 -11.06 6.29 2.26
CA THR A 67 -10.89 6.77 3.64
C THR A 67 -10.01 8.02 3.67
N GLU A 68 -8.98 8.05 2.82
CA GLU A 68 -8.12 9.23 2.65
C GLU A 68 -8.89 10.41 2.07
N ASP A 69 -9.75 10.17 1.09
CA ASP A 69 -10.59 11.20 0.45
C ASP A 69 -11.59 11.87 1.42
N LEU A 70 -11.80 11.32 2.62
CA LEU A 70 -12.62 11.94 3.67
C LEU A 70 -11.92 13.14 4.32
N PHE A 71 -10.62 13.31 4.11
CA PHE A 71 -9.83 14.42 4.63
C PHE A 71 -9.47 15.35 3.48
N TYR A 72 -9.84 16.62 3.60
CA TYR A 72 -9.61 17.59 2.53
C TYR A 72 -9.21 18.95 3.09
N TRP A 73 -8.37 19.66 2.36
CA TRP A 73 -7.99 21.02 2.74
C TRP A 73 -9.10 21.99 2.41
N ASP A 74 -9.39 22.88 3.35
CA ASP A 74 -10.13 24.10 3.03
C ASP A 74 -9.19 25.04 2.26
N ASN A 75 -9.40 25.12 0.94
CA ASN A 75 -8.56 25.92 0.04
C ASN A 75 -9.16 27.31 -0.23
N ASP A 76 -10.36 27.61 0.30
CA ASP A 76 -11.09 28.87 0.07
C ASP A 76 -11.17 29.70 1.35
N LEU A 77 -10.01 29.91 1.95
CA LEU A 77 -9.85 30.71 3.16
C LEU A 77 -9.94 32.20 2.78
N GLU A 78 -11.09 32.83 3.01
CA GLU A 78 -11.20 34.30 2.89
C GLU A 78 -10.21 34.99 3.85
N LEU A 79 -9.50 36.02 3.36
CA LEU A 79 -8.69 37.00 4.12
C LEU A 79 -7.78 36.43 5.24
N ASP A 80 -6.64 35.83 4.87
CA ASP A 80 -5.58 35.40 5.81
C ASP A 80 -6.02 34.40 6.89
N ALA A 81 -7.10 33.63 6.67
CA ALA A 81 -7.47 32.57 7.60
C ALA A 81 -6.44 31.42 7.58
N ASP A 82 -6.17 30.88 8.77
CA ASP A 82 -5.22 29.80 8.99
C ASP A 82 -5.59 28.53 8.19
N PRO A 83 -4.61 27.84 7.56
CA PRO A 83 -4.84 26.61 6.83
C PRO A 83 -5.32 25.48 7.75
N LYS A 84 -6.40 24.80 7.36
CA LYS A 84 -6.99 23.69 8.11
C LYS A 84 -7.36 22.51 7.22
N LEU A 85 -7.16 21.32 7.76
CA LEU A 85 -7.66 20.08 7.19
C LEU A 85 -9.06 19.81 7.76
N LYS A 86 -10.06 19.68 6.88
CA LYS A 86 -11.44 19.35 7.22
C LYS A 86 -11.70 17.87 7.02
N ILE A 87 -12.59 17.33 7.85
CA ILE A 87 -13.05 15.95 7.76
C ILE A 87 -14.48 15.95 7.24
N GLN A 88 -14.71 15.25 6.13
CA GLN A 88 -16.01 15.21 5.45
C GLN A 88 -17.05 14.54 6.35
N PRO A 89 -18.16 15.22 6.68
CA PRO A 89 -19.19 14.66 7.56
C PRO A 89 -19.94 13.53 6.85
N ASN A 90 -20.02 12.37 7.50
CA ASN A 90 -20.80 11.21 7.09
C ASN A 90 -20.91 10.21 8.26
N SER A 91 -21.76 9.19 8.12
CA SER A 91 -22.02 8.21 9.18
C SER A 91 -20.78 7.48 9.71
N TYR A 92 -19.72 7.36 8.91
CA TYR A 92 -18.46 6.75 9.33
C TYR A 92 -17.56 7.76 10.08
N THR A 93 -17.37 8.96 9.55
CA THR A 93 -16.53 9.99 10.20
C THR A 93 -17.16 10.49 11.49
N ASP A 94 -18.48 10.70 11.52
CA ASP A 94 -19.18 11.14 12.73
C ASP A 94 -18.99 10.12 13.86
N TRP A 95 -19.10 8.82 13.54
CA TRP A 95 -18.83 7.73 14.47
C TRP A 95 -17.36 7.69 14.91
N LEU A 96 -16.43 7.74 13.95
CA LEU A 96 -14.99 7.67 14.22
C LEU A 96 -14.53 8.82 15.13
N LEU A 97 -14.94 10.05 14.82
CA LEU A 97 -14.55 11.24 15.58
C LEU A 97 -15.16 11.23 16.97
N THR A 98 -16.43 10.85 17.12
CA THR A 98 -17.08 10.70 18.43
C THR A 98 -16.35 9.66 19.28
N LEU A 99 -16.05 8.49 18.72
CA LEU A 99 -15.32 7.43 19.40
C LEU A 99 -13.93 7.89 19.85
N LEU A 100 -13.15 8.48 18.96
CA LEU A 100 -11.78 8.93 19.28
C LEU A 100 -11.78 10.05 20.33
N LYS A 101 -12.80 10.92 20.31
CA LYS A 101 -13.00 11.97 21.30
C LYS A 101 -13.37 11.38 22.67
N ASP A 102 -14.34 10.47 22.72
CA ASP A 102 -14.81 9.85 23.97
C ASP A 102 -13.70 9.03 24.64
N LEU A 103 -12.84 8.39 23.84
CA LEU A 103 -11.67 7.64 24.31
C LEU A 103 -10.42 8.50 24.55
N GLY A 104 -10.47 9.83 24.33
CA GLY A 104 -9.34 10.74 24.56
C GLY A 104 -8.08 10.42 23.74
N GLN A 105 -8.26 10.11 22.45
CA GLN A 105 -7.20 9.54 21.60
C GLN A 105 -6.40 10.58 20.80
N ASP A 106 -6.70 11.87 20.94
CA ASP A 106 -5.99 12.96 20.28
C ASP A 106 -4.47 12.93 20.55
N GLY A 107 -4.07 12.68 21.81
CA GLY A 107 -2.65 12.56 22.18
C GLY A 107 -1.94 11.37 21.51
N ASN A 108 -2.65 10.25 21.31
CA ASN A 108 -2.10 9.09 20.61
C ASN A 108 -1.95 9.37 19.11
N ILE A 109 -2.93 10.05 18.49
CA ILE A 109 -2.85 10.44 17.09
C ILE A 109 -1.64 11.36 16.86
N VAL A 110 -1.46 12.38 17.71
CA VAL A 110 -0.29 13.28 17.67
C VAL A 110 1.01 12.47 17.73
N LYS A 111 1.12 11.57 18.72
CA LYS A 111 2.32 10.73 18.93
C LYS A 111 2.64 9.86 17.71
N TYR A 112 1.65 9.18 17.13
CA TYR A 112 1.88 8.34 15.95
C TYR A 112 2.22 9.17 14.72
N PHE A 113 1.57 10.31 14.54
CA PHE A 113 1.84 11.19 13.41
C PHE A 113 3.27 11.76 13.46
N GLN A 114 3.68 12.29 14.60
CA GLN A 114 5.05 12.78 14.83
C GLN A 114 6.09 11.70 14.59
N ARG A 115 5.77 10.45 14.90
CA ARG A 115 6.63 9.29 14.64
C ARG A 115 6.81 8.98 13.15
N TYR A 116 5.78 9.16 12.33
CA TYR A 116 5.84 8.86 10.89
C TYR A 116 6.20 10.06 10.01
N ALA A 117 6.14 11.29 10.55
CA ALA A 117 6.39 12.52 9.82
C ALA A 117 7.57 13.30 10.41
N ASN A 118 7.30 14.15 11.40
CA ASN A 118 8.28 15.03 12.01
C ASN A 118 7.91 15.22 13.48
N ASP A 119 8.88 15.02 14.38
CA ASP A 119 8.70 15.08 15.82
C ASP A 119 8.27 16.45 16.35
N LYS A 120 8.45 17.51 15.55
CA LYS A 120 8.06 18.89 15.88
C LYS A 120 6.75 19.33 15.25
N LEU A 121 6.15 18.51 14.37
CA LEU A 121 4.93 18.85 13.65
C LEU A 121 3.71 18.32 14.42
N THR A 122 2.94 19.23 15.00
CA THR A 122 1.86 18.87 15.94
C THR A 122 0.49 19.20 15.35
N PRO A 123 -0.41 18.21 15.22
CA PRO A 123 -1.80 18.43 14.84
C PRO A 123 -2.62 18.90 16.04
N HIS A 124 -3.56 19.82 15.79
CA HIS A 124 -4.46 20.42 16.78
C HIS A 124 -5.89 20.24 16.30
N PHE A 125 -6.66 19.42 17.02
CA PHE A 125 -8.06 19.19 16.72
C PHE A 125 -8.94 20.36 17.21
N SER A 126 -9.98 20.69 16.45
CA SER A 126 -11.08 21.52 16.93
C SER A 126 -11.85 20.81 18.05
N GLU A 127 -12.64 21.55 18.84
CA GLU A 127 -13.41 20.98 19.96
C GLU A 127 -14.36 19.85 19.54
N ASP A 128 -14.85 19.90 18.30
CA ASP A 128 -15.74 18.91 17.67
C ASP A 128 -14.99 17.89 16.78
N PHE A 129 -13.65 17.97 16.72
CA PHE A 129 -12.78 17.09 15.94
C PHE A 129 -12.98 17.13 14.41
N THR A 130 -13.79 18.06 13.89
CA THR A 130 -14.11 18.16 12.45
C THR A 130 -13.02 18.90 11.65
N GLU A 131 -12.18 19.68 12.33
CA GLU A 131 -11.07 20.42 11.75
C GLU A 131 -9.75 20.11 12.46
N VAL A 132 -8.65 20.12 11.70
CA VAL A 132 -7.30 19.92 12.23
C VAL A 132 -6.37 21.01 11.69
N GLY A 133 -5.78 21.78 12.60
CA GLY A 133 -4.68 22.71 12.31
C GLY A 133 -3.33 22.05 12.60
N PHE A 134 -2.26 22.49 11.94
CA PHE A 134 -0.92 21.94 12.14
C PHE A 134 0.06 23.06 12.48
N SER A 135 0.91 22.89 13.48
CA SER A 135 1.94 23.88 13.83
C SER A 135 3.29 23.21 14.06
N LEU A 136 4.37 23.96 13.90
CA LEU A 136 5.69 23.53 14.34
C LEU A 136 5.93 23.99 15.77
N GLU A 137 6.23 23.05 16.66
CA GLU A 137 6.73 23.35 18.00
C GLU A 137 8.12 23.98 17.88
N ARG A 138 8.22 25.24 18.28
CA ARG A 138 9.51 25.89 18.54
C ARG A 138 9.77 25.81 20.04
N GLY A 139 11.04 25.84 20.45
CA GLY A 139 11.45 25.65 21.86
C GLY A 139 11.00 26.77 22.81
N ASP A 140 10.21 27.70 22.32
CA ASP A 140 9.54 28.83 22.95
C ASP A 140 8.02 28.61 22.89
N ASP A 141 7.30 28.90 23.98
CA ASP A 141 5.83 28.73 24.12
C ASP A 141 4.99 29.57 23.12
N GLU A 142 5.61 30.20 22.12
CA GLU A 142 4.93 30.93 21.05
C GLU A 142 4.47 29.95 19.96
N ARG A 143 3.15 29.83 19.83
CA ARG A 143 2.53 29.10 18.72
C ARG A 143 2.90 29.78 17.40
N SER A 144 3.67 29.07 16.57
CA SER A 144 3.69 29.39 15.15
C SER A 144 2.26 29.20 14.60
N GLY A 145 1.78 30.13 13.77
CA GLY A 145 0.45 30.03 13.14
C GLY A 145 0.29 28.69 12.39
N TYR A 146 -0.94 28.32 12.05
CA TYR A 146 -1.14 27.02 11.40
C TYR A 146 -0.51 27.00 10.00
N ILE A 147 0.01 25.83 9.64
CA ILE A 147 0.67 25.61 8.36
C ILE A 147 -0.03 24.51 7.57
N LYS A 148 0.04 24.63 6.25
CA LYS A 148 -0.34 23.55 5.36
C LYS A 148 0.81 22.54 5.27
N ILE A 149 0.50 21.28 5.56
CA ILE A 149 1.46 20.16 5.43
C ILE A 149 1.48 19.60 4.00
N SER A 150 2.56 18.89 3.67
CA SER A 150 2.75 18.21 2.38
C SER A 150 1.77 17.04 2.20
N LYS A 151 1.61 16.56 0.96
CA LYS A 151 0.73 15.41 0.68
C LYS A 151 1.18 14.10 1.34
N GLY A 152 2.50 13.91 1.52
CA GLY A 152 3.01 12.76 2.27
C GLY A 152 2.68 12.85 3.75
N GLU A 153 2.89 14.03 4.36
CA GLU A 153 2.51 14.28 5.75
C GLU A 153 0.99 14.15 5.95
N GLU A 154 0.17 14.61 5.01
CA GLU A 154 -1.29 14.44 5.04
C GLU A 154 -1.67 12.96 5.08
N SER A 155 -1.09 12.12 4.22
CA SER A 155 -1.32 10.68 4.24
C SER A 155 -0.84 10.04 5.55
N ASN A 156 0.32 10.45 6.08
CA ASN A 156 0.82 9.98 7.37
C ASN A 156 -0.12 10.35 8.53
N PHE A 157 -0.72 11.54 8.49
CA PHE A 157 -1.69 11.96 9.49
C PHE A 157 -2.95 11.08 9.43
N ILE A 158 -3.51 10.88 8.23
CA ILE A 158 -4.70 10.03 8.04
C ILE A 158 -4.41 8.58 8.47
N TRP A 159 -3.24 8.05 8.11
CA TRP A 159 -2.77 6.77 8.59
C TRP A 159 -2.67 6.73 10.12
N SER A 160 -2.19 7.80 10.76
CA SER A 160 -2.06 7.87 12.22
C SER A 160 -3.41 7.86 12.94
N VAL A 161 -4.43 8.51 12.36
CA VAL A 161 -5.83 8.41 12.83
C VAL A 161 -6.31 6.96 12.75
N PHE A 162 -6.14 6.31 11.60
CA PHE A 162 -6.55 4.92 11.43
C PHE A 162 -5.76 3.93 12.30
N TYR A 163 -4.45 4.14 12.44
CA TYR A 163 -3.58 3.33 13.29
C TYR A 163 -4.03 3.42 14.75
N THR A 164 -4.39 4.62 15.20
CA THR A 164 -4.94 4.82 16.56
C THR A 164 -6.25 4.05 16.73
N LEU A 165 -7.16 4.14 15.77
CA LEU A 165 -8.40 3.34 15.78
C LEU A 165 -8.09 1.84 15.87
N LEU A 166 -7.15 1.35 15.06
CA LEU A 166 -6.76 -0.05 15.03
C LEU A 166 -6.15 -0.52 16.36
N ASP A 167 -5.32 0.33 16.98
CA ASP A 167 -4.74 0.08 18.30
C ASP A 167 -5.80 -0.02 19.39
N GLN A 168 -6.81 0.87 19.37
CA GLN A 168 -7.95 0.82 20.29
C GLN A 168 -8.80 -0.44 20.07
N VAL A 169 -9.13 -0.76 18.82
CA VAL A 169 -9.87 -1.98 18.47
C VAL A 169 -9.18 -3.22 19.04
N ILE A 170 -7.88 -3.35 18.84
CA ILE A 170 -7.11 -4.50 19.33
C ILE A 170 -7.04 -4.50 20.86
N THR A 171 -6.78 -3.35 21.48
CA THR A 171 -6.72 -3.21 22.94
C THR A 171 -8.03 -3.63 23.59
N ILE A 172 -9.17 -3.18 23.06
CA ILE A 172 -10.50 -3.49 23.57
C ILE A 172 -10.86 -4.96 23.33
N LEU A 173 -10.61 -5.49 22.13
CA LEU A 173 -10.91 -6.88 21.81
C LEU A 173 -10.01 -7.90 22.51
N ASN A 174 -8.84 -7.47 23.00
CA ASN A 174 -7.97 -8.30 23.84
C ASN A 174 -8.54 -8.49 25.25
N VAL A 175 -9.49 -7.67 25.69
CA VAL A 175 -10.23 -7.92 26.94
C VAL A 175 -11.17 -9.09 26.71
N ALA A 176 -10.91 -10.19 27.43
CA ALA A 176 -11.59 -11.47 27.23
C ALA A 176 -13.08 -11.42 27.61
N GLU A 177 -13.43 -10.69 28.68
CA GLU A 177 -14.81 -10.55 29.13
C GLU A 177 -15.47 -9.33 28.48
N PRO A 178 -16.52 -9.51 27.66
CA PRO A 178 -17.19 -8.39 26.99
C PRO A 178 -17.76 -7.36 27.97
N GLY A 179 -18.19 -7.78 29.16
CA GLY A 179 -18.70 -6.87 30.19
C GLY A 179 -17.64 -5.96 30.82
N GLU A 180 -16.35 -6.26 30.65
CA GLU A 180 -15.23 -5.46 31.14
C GLU A 180 -14.60 -4.59 30.05
N ARG A 181 -15.11 -4.66 28.81
CA ARG A 181 -14.66 -3.80 27.72
C ARG A 181 -15.12 -2.37 27.94
N GLU A 182 -14.26 -1.43 27.60
CA GLU A 182 -14.58 0.00 27.61
C GLU A 182 -15.75 0.33 26.65
N THR A 183 -15.88 -0.44 25.57
CA THR A 183 -16.98 -0.34 24.61
C THR A 183 -17.23 -1.67 23.92
N ASN A 184 -18.51 -1.97 23.66
CA ASN A 184 -18.94 -3.19 22.95
C ASN A 184 -19.07 -2.97 21.44
N GLN A 185 -18.74 -1.78 20.93
CA GLN A 185 -18.90 -1.40 19.53
C GLN A 185 -18.08 -2.29 18.56
N PHE A 186 -17.03 -2.95 19.05
CA PHE A 186 -16.16 -3.81 18.26
C PHE A 186 -16.47 -5.29 18.38
N ASP A 187 -17.41 -5.70 19.22
CA ASP A 187 -17.63 -7.12 19.57
C ASP A 187 -17.99 -7.99 18.35
N GLN A 188 -18.60 -7.38 17.33
CA GLN A 188 -19.00 -8.05 16.09
C GLN A 188 -17.93 -7.96 14.99
N LEU A 189 -16.79 -7.32 15.25
CA LEU A 189 -15.79 -7.04 14.26
C LEU A 189 -15.03 -8.32 13.90
N GLU A 190 -15.10 -8.70 12.61
CA GLU A 190 -14.50 -9.92 12.10
C GLU A 190 -13.22 -9.64 11.30
N TYR A 191 -13.17 -8.50 10.58
CA TYR A 191 -12.11 -8.19 9.63
C TYR A 191 -11.59 -6.76 9.73
N VAL A 192 -10.29 -6.60 9.46
CA VAL A 192 -9.64 -5.34 9.13
C VAL A 192 -9.00 -5.47 7.76
N PHE A 193 -9.34 -4.59 6.84
CA PHE A 193 -8.79 -4.54 5.49
C PHE A 193 -7.95 -3.28 5.29
N ILE A 194 -6.65 -3.43 5.07
CA ILE A 194 -5.72 -2.32 4.88
C ILE A 194 -5.24 -2.35 3.44
N ASP A 195 -5.66 -1.35 2.65
CA ASP A 195 -5.22 -1.17 1.27
C ASP A 195 -4.21 -0.04 1.17
N ASP A 196 -2.97 -0.45 0.93
CA ASP A 196 -1.85 0.40 0.54
C ASP A 196 -1.59 1.53 1.54
N PRO A 197 -1.19 1.21 2.79
CA PRO A 197 -1.04 2.19 3.86
C PRO A 197 0.18 3.12 3.69
N VAL A 198 0.76 3.15 2.49
CA VAL A 198 2.09 3.65 2.20
C VAL A 198 2.04 4.56 0.98
N SER A 199 1.57 5.79 1.20
CA SER A 199 1.64 6.82 0.16
C SER A 199 2.76 7.80 0.48
N SER A 200 3.66 8.01 -0.47
CA SER A 200 4.67 9.09 -0.45
C SER A 200 5.65 9.11 0.74
N LEU A 201 5.93 7.97 1.38
CA LEU A 201 6.93 7.82 2.46
C LEU A 201 8.34 7.54 1.92
N ASP A 202 9.36 7.99 2.65
CA ASP A 202 10.74 7.53 2.43
C ASP A 202 10.95 6.09 2.93
N GLU A 203 12.05 5.46 2.52
CA GLU A 203 12.31 4.04 2.81
C GLU A 203 12.40 3.74 4.32
N ASN A 204 12.86 4.68 5.15
CA ASN A 204 13.01 4.46 6.60
C ASN A 204 11.64 4.47 7.30
N HIS A 205 10.82 5.48 7.02
CA HIS A 205 9.47 5.57 7.58
C HIS A 205 8.58 4.41 7.09
N LEU A 206 8.80 3.95 5.86
CA LEU A 206 8.12 2.79 5.31
C LEU A 206 8.43 1.49 6.07
N ILE A 207 9.70 1.27 6.43
CA ILE A 207 10.13 0.13 7.25
C ILE A 207 9.50 0.23 8.64
N GLU A 208 9.54 1.42 9.25
CA GLU A 208 8.96 1.63 10.58
C GLU A 208 7.45 1.39 10.61
N LEU A 209 6.71 1.86 9.61
CA LEU A 209 5.27 1.60 9.47
C LEU A 209 4.99 0.10 9.38
N ALA A 210 5.77 -0.64 8.58
CA ALA A 210 5.62 -2.09 8.46
C ALA A 210 5.89 -2.81 9.79
N VAL A 211 6.95 -2.43 10.52
CA VAL A 211 7.30 -3.01 11.81
C VAL A 211 6.22 -2.72 12.86
N ASN A 212 5.75 -1.47 12.94
CA ASN A 212 4.70 -1.09 13.88
C ASN A 212 3.38 -1.81 13.58
N LEU A 213 2.96 -1.86 12.31
CA LEU A 213 1.76 -2.59 11.91
C LEU A 213 1.89 -4.09 12.21
N ALA A 214 3.04 -4.71 11.94
CA ALA A 214 3.27 -6.11 12.30
C ALA A 214 3.16 -6.34 13.81
N GLY A 215 3.77 -5.46 14.61
CA GLY A 215 3.71 -5.50 16.07
C GLY A 215 2.27 -5.42 16.58
N LEU A 216 1.48 -4.52 16.00
CA LEU A 216 0.08 -4.35 16.34
C LEU A 216 -0.77 -5.57 15.94
N ILE A 217 -0.59 -6.10 14.73
CA ILE A 217 -1.28 -7.33 14.29
C ILE A 217 -0.93 -8.52 15.21
N LYS A 218 0.33 -8.64 15.63
CA LYS A 218 0.78 -9.71 16.55
C LYS A 218 0.21 -9.55 17.97
N SER A 219 -0.06 -8.32 18.42
CA SER A 219 -0.61 -8.09 19.76
C SER A 219 -2.10 -8.45 19.85
N SER A 220 -2.79 -8.61 18.71
CA SER A 220 -4.17 -9.10 18.66
C SER A 220 -4.26 -10.55 19.16
N GLN A 221 -4.96 -10.73 20.28
CA GLN A 221 -5.28 -12.03 20.88
C GLN A 221 -6.67 -12.54 20.48
N SER A 222 -7.50 -11.67 19.90
CA SER A 222 -8.83 -12.01 19.39
C SER A 222 -8.80 -12.77 18.07
N ASP A 223 -9.99 -13.19 17.62
CA ASP A 223 -10.23 -13.85 16.33
C ASP A 223 -10.27 -12.86 15.14
N LEU A 224 -9.92 -11.60 15.38
CA LEU A 224 -9.88 -10.55 14.36
C LEU A 224 -8.91 -10.95 13.23
N LYS A 225 -9.39 -10.85 11.98
CA LYS A 225 -8.63 -11.21 10.78
C LYS A 225 -8.15 -9.97 10.03
N PHE A 226 -6.94 -10.04 9.50
CA PHE A 226 -6.28 -8.94 8.81
C PHE A 226 -6.04 -9.31 7.34
N ILE A 227 -6.45 -8.42 6.44
CA ILE A 227 -6.13 -8.48 5.02
C ILE A 227 -5.35 -7.23 4.68
N VAL A 228 -4.11 -7.39 4.23
CA VAL A 228 -3.24 -6.26 3.88
C VAL A 228 -2.87 -6.36 2.41
N THR A 229 -3.23 -5.35 1.62
CA THR A 229 -2.83 -5.19 0.23
C THR A 229 -1.82 -4.08 0.10
N THR A 230 -0.81 -4.22 -0.76
CA THR A 230 0.18 -3.17 -1.03
C THR A 230 0.77 -3.28 -2.43
N HIS A 231 1.24 -2.15 -2.98
CA HIS A 231 2.12 -2.14 -4.15
C HIS A 231 3.60 -2.06 -3.82
N SER A 232 3.97 -1.82 -2.56
CA SER A 232 5.36 -1.61 -2.16
C SER A 232 6.04 -2.94 -1.81
N PRO A 233 7.06 -3.37 -2.58
CA PRO A 233 7.78 -4.61 -2.27
C PRO A 233 8.54 -4.53 -0.95
N LEU A 234 9.10 -3.36 -0.60
CA LEU A 234 9.82 -3.16 0.65
C LEU A 234 8.89 -3.33 1.84
N PHE A 235 7.75 -2.64 1.83
CA PHE A 235 6.72 -2.77 2.86
C PHE A 235 6.23 -4.21 3.00
N TYR A 236 5.91 -4.84 1.86
CA TYR A 236 5.49 -6.24 1.83
C TYR A 236 6.52 -7.16 2.46
N ASN A 237 7.80 -7.04 2.09
CA ASN A 237 8.85 -7.94 2.57
C ASN A 237 9.11 -7.76 4.07
N VAL A 238 9.16 -6.51 4.55
CA VAL A 238 9.33 -6.24 5.99
C VAL A 238 8.16 -6.79 6.78
N LEU A 239 6.92 -6.45 6.39
CA LEU A 239 5.71 -6.91 7.06
C LEU A 239 5.61 -8.45 7.04
N PHE A 240 5.93 -9.09 5.92
CA PHE A 240 5.88 -10.55 5.77
C PHE A 240 6.87 -11.25 6.69
N ASN A 241 8.10 -10.76 6.73
CA ASN A 241 9.16 -11.32 7.56
C ASN A 241 8.83 -11.12 9.04
N GLU A 242 8.38 -9.93 9.41
CA GLU A 242 7.93 -9.64 10.76
C GLU A 242 6.80 -10.59 11.17
N LEU A 243 5.77 -10.77 10.34
CA LEU A 243 4.64 -11.64 10.65
C LEU A 243 4.95 -13.15 10.56
N ASN A 244 6.21 -13.54 10.31
CA ASN A 244 6.61 -14.94 10.06
C ASN A 244 5.74 -15.60 8.97
N GLY A 245 5.45 -14.84 7.91
CA GLY A 245 4.60 -15.27 6.81
C GLY A 245 5.13 -16.56 6.18
N LYS A 246 4.21 -17.47 5.84
CA LYS A 246 4.55 -18.74 5.15
C LYS A 246 4.13 -18.74 3.69
N THR A 247 3.10 -17.97 3.36
CA THR A 247 2.44 -17.99 2.06
C THR A 247 2.21 -16.57 1.61
N CYS A 248 2.67 -16.27 0.40
CA CYS A 248 2.44 -14.97 -0.22
C CYS A 248 1.37 -15.06 -1.29
N TYR A 249 0.66 -13.95 -1.51
CA TYR A 249 -0.31 -13.85 -2.59
C TYR A 249 0.04 -12.70 -3.52
N LEU A 250 0.03 -12.98 -4.83
CA LEU A 250 0.14 -11.99 -5.89
C LEU A 250 -1.24 -11.86 -6.55
N LEU A 251 -1.80 -10.64 -6.56
CA LEU A 251 -3.00 -10.34 -7.32
C LEU A 251 -2.59 -9.87 -8.73
N GLU A 252 -3.00 -10.63 -9.74
CA GLU A 252 -2.77 -10.34 -11.15
C GLU A 252 -4.10 -9.96 -11.81
N ARG A 253 -4.01 -9.07 -12.81
CA ARG A 253 -5.12 -8.72 -13.70
C ARG A 253 -4.72 -9.04 -15.13
N PHE A 254 -5.55 -9.80 -15.82
CA PHE A 254 -5.37 -10.16 -17.22
C PHE A 254 -5.98 -9.11 -18.15
N GLU A 255 -5.58 -9.14 -19.44
CA GLU A 255 -6.05 -8.20 -20.47
C GLU A 255 -7.56 -8.27 -20.70
N ASP A 256 -8.17 -9.44 -20.51
CA ASP A 256 -9.61 -9.66 -20.60
C ASP A 256 -10.40 -9.08 -19.40
N GLY A 257 -9.69 -8.48 -18.43
CA GLY A 257 -10.28 -7.88 -17.24
C GLY A 257 -10.51 -8.86 -16.09
N THR A 258 -10.14 -10.13 -16.25
CA THR A 258 -10.21 -11.13 -15.19
C THR A 258 -8.97 -11.07 -14.28
N PHE A 259 -9.03 -11.79 -13.15
CA PHE A 259 -8.03 -11.74 -12.09
C PHE A 259 -7.52 -13.13 -11.74
N ALA A 260 -6.34 -13.18 -11.14
CA ALA A 260 -5.84 -14.36 -10.44
C ALA A 260 -5.23 -13.95 -9.10
N LEU A 261 -5.50 -14.75 -8.06
CA LEU A 261 -4.75 -14.69 -6.80
C LEU A 261 -3.77 -15.86 -6.80
N VAL A 262 -2.53 -15.57 -7.18
CA VAL A 262 -1.47 -16.57 -7.32
C VAL A 262 -0.76 -16.73 -6.00
N GLU A 263 -0.78 -17.95 -5.49
CA GLU A 263 0.00 -18.32 -4.31
C GLU A 263 1.48 -18.47 -4.69
N LYS A 264 2.35 -17.77 -3.96
CA LYS A 264 3.81 -17.90 -4.10
C LYS A 264 4.37 -18.49 -2.81
N GLN A 265 5.03 -19.64 -2.97
CA GLN A 265 5.64 -20.42 -1.90
C GLN A 265 7.13 -20.07 -1.79
N GLY A 266 7.59 -19.70 -0.59
CA GLY A 266 8.99 -19.38 -0.30
C GLY A 266 9.17 -18.13 0.54
N ASP A 267 10.40 -17.94 1.04
CA ASP A 267 10.87 -16.69 1.68
C ASP A 267 10.45 -15.48 0.82
N SER A 268 9.99 -14.38 1.42
CA SER A 268 9.60 -13.16 0.70
C SER A 268 10.70 -12.69 -0.25
N ASN A 269 11.96 -12.92 0.14
CA ASN A 269 13.14 -12.66 -0.69
C ASN A 269 13.25 -13.57 -1.93
N LYS A 270 12.68 -14.78 -1.94
CA LYS A 270 12.63 -15.64 -3.15
C LYS A 270 11.35 -15.43 -3.96
N SER A 271 10.23 -15.20 -3.28
CA SER A 271 8.91 -15.04 -3.90
C SER A 271 8.68 -13.63 -4.49
N PHE A 272 9.34 -12.62 -3.89
CA PHE A 272 9.26 -11.19 -4.23
C PHE A 272 10.63 -10.52 -4.07
N SER A 273 11.72 -11.19 -4.49
CA SER A 273 12.90 -10.44 -4.90
C SER A 273 12.43 -9.51 -6.00
N TYR A 274 12.20 -8.23 -5.70
CA TYR A 274 11.68 -7.26 -6.66
C TYR A 274 12.45 -7.36 -7.97
N HIS A 275 13.78 -7.47 -7.91
CA HIS A 275 14.63 -7.68 -9.08
C HIS A 275 14.39 -9.01 -9.83
N LEU A 276 14.15 -10.15 -9.15
CA LEU A 276 13.78 -11.42 -9.80
C LEU A 276 12.36 -11.38 -10.39
N TYR A 277 11.42 -10.73 -9.72
CA TYR A 277 10.07 -10.51 -10.24
C TYR A 277 10.11 -9.61 -11.49
N LEU A 278 10.86 -8.50 -11.44
CA LEU A 278 11.08 -7.60 -12.57
C LEU A 278 11.68 -8.38 -13.75
N LYS A 279 12.72 -9.19 -13.49
CA LYS A 279 13.33 -10.08 -14.47
C LYS A 279 12.28 -11.02 -15.08
N GLN A 280 11.51 -11.76 -14.27
CA GLN A 280 10.51 -12.71 -14.76
C GLN A 280 9.41 -12.03 -15.59
N THR A 281 8.95 -10.85 -15.16
CA THR A 281 7.95 -10.05 -15.89
C THR A 281 8.47 -9.62 -17.24
N LEU A 282 9.74 -9.18 -17.30
CA LEU A 282 10.40 -8.82 -18.55
C LEU A 282 10.58 -10.05 -19.46
N GLU A 283 11.00 -11.19 -18.91
CA GLU A 283 11.15 -12.45 -19.65
C GLU A 283 9.84 -12.90 -20.29
N GLN A 284 8.73 -12.88 -19.54
CA GLN A 284 7.41 -13.23 -20.05
C GLN A 284 6.93 -12.28 -21.15
N ALA A 285 7.10 -10.97 -20.95
CA ALA A 285 6.72 -9.97 -21.94
C ALA A 285 7.53 -10.11 -23.24
N ILE A 286 8.82 -10.45 -23.15
CA ILE A 286 9.67 -10.73 -24.31
C ILE A 286 9.21 -12.02 -25.01
N ALA A 287 8.99 -13.11 -24.25
CA ALA A 287 8.60 -14.40 -24.80
C ALA A 287 7.26 -14.34 -25.55
N ASN A 288 6.30 -13.56 -25.04
CA ASN A 288 4.98 -13.39 -25.66
C ASN A 288 4.91 -12.23 -26.68
N ASN A 289 6.02 -11.53 -26.93
CA ASN A 289 6.08 -10.32 -27.78
C ASN A 289 5.13 -9.18 -27.31
N GLN A 290 4.84 -9.12 -26.01
CA GLN A 290 3.94 -8.19 -25.33
C GLN A 290 4.69 -7.05 -24.61
N VAL A 291 5.90 -6.69 -25.08
CA VAL A 291 6.67 -5.59 -24.48
C VAL A 291 5.96 -4.25 -24.69
N GLN A 292 5.52 -3.66 -23.58
CA GLN A 292 4.88 -2.33 -23.46
C GLN A 292 5.81 -1.29 -22.80
N LYS A 293 5.45 0.00 -22.88
CA LYS A 293 6.22 1.13 -22.33
C LYS A 293 6.65 0.96 -20.88
N TYR A 294 5.78 0.47 -20.00
CA TYR A 294 6.11 0.33 -18.57
C TYR A 294 7.25 -0.66 -18.30
N HIS A 295 7.52 -1.60 -19.21
CA HIS A 295 8.64 -2.55 -19.09
C HIS A 295 10.00 -1.84 -19.12
N PHE A 296 10.11 -0.66 -19.73
CA PHE A 296 11.34 0.14 -19.69
C PHE A 296 11.64 0.66 -18.29
N THR A 297 10.59 1.01 -17.53
CA THR A 297 10.71 1.37 -16.11
C THR A 297 11.15 0.18 -15.29
N LEU A 298 10.59 -1.01 -15.54
CA LEU A 298 11.00 -2.24 -14.87
C LEU A 298 12.47 -2.59 -15.16
N LEU A 299 12.88 -2.49 -16.42
CA LEU A 299 14.25 -2.73 -16.85
C LEU A 299 15.22 -1.74 -16.18
N ARG A 300 14.89 -0.44 -16.17
CA ARG A 300 15.70 0.58 -15.50
C ARG A 300 15.87 0.28 -14.01
N ASN A 301 14.79 -0.07 -13.32
CA ASN A 301 14.84 -0.43 -11.90
C ASN A 301 15.76 -1.63 -11.65
N LEU A 302 15.77 -2.61 -12.56
CA LEU A 302 16.67 -3.77 -12.48
C LEU A 302 18.13 -3.35 -12.61
N TYR A 303 18.45 -2.47 -13.55
CA TYR A 303 19.79 -1.89 -13.71
C TYR A 303 20.23 -1.08 -12.49
N GLU A 304 19.35 -0.23 -11.94
CA GLU A 304 19.63 0.60 -10.75
C GLU A 304 19.95 -0.27 -9.52
N LYS A 305 19.15 -1.31 -9.29
CA LYS A 305 19.39 -2.23 -8.16
C LYS A 305 20.64 -3.07 -8.37
N THR A 306 20.91 -3.55 -9.59
CA THR A 306 22.13 -4.30 -9.91
C THR A 306 23.38 -3.44 -9.71
N ALA A 307 23.34 -2.18 -10.18
CA ALA A 307 24.46 -1.25 -10.02
C ALA A 307 24.73 -0.90 -8.56
N SER A 308 23.67 -0.63 -7.80
CA SER A 308 23.76 -0.39 -6.36
C SER A 308 24.36 -1.59 -5.62
N PHE A 309 23.93 -2.81 -5.95
CA PHE A 309 24.43 -4.04 -5.33
C PHE A 309 25.91 -4.30 -5.65
N LEU A 310 26.33 -4.03 -6.89
CA LEU A 310 27.71 -4.22 -7.34
C LEU A 310 28.65 -3.04 -7.00
N GLY A 311 28.13 -1.95 -6.41
CA GLY A 311 28.92 -0.79 -6.01
C GLY A 311 29.26 0.19 -7.14
N TYR A 312 28.49 0.22 -8.22
CA TYR A 312 28.68 1.18 -9.32
C TYR A 312 28.09 2.56 -8.97
N PRO A 313 28.78 3.66 -9.31
CA PRO A 313 28.31 5.02 -9.00
C PRO A 313 27.10 5.45 -9.84
N LYS A 314 26.90 4.84 -11.02
CA LYS A 314 25.76 5.09 -11.92
C LYS A 314 25.33 3.78 -12.56
N TRP A 315 24.03 3.57 -12.68
CA TRP A 315 23.48 2.37 -13.31
C TRP A 315 23.81 2.25 -14.80
N SER A 316 23.96 3.39 -15.48
CA SER A 316 24.33 3.45 -16.89
C SER A 316 25.69 2.82 -17.19
N GLU A 317 26.55 2.63 -16.18
CA GLU A 317 27.84 1.96 -16.34
C GLU A 317 27.71 0.47 -16.67
N LEU A 318 26.57 -0.14 -16.34
CA LEU A 318 26.27 -1.54 -16.66
C LEU A 318 25.73 -1.74 -18.09
N LEU A 319 25.49 -0.65 -18.82
CA LEU A 319 24.97 -0.74 -20.20
C LEU A 319 26.05 -1.28 -21.16
N PRO A 320 25.65 -1.95 -22.26
CA PRO A 320 26.57 -2.39 -23.32
C PRO A 320 27.29 -1.22 -24.01
N ASP A 321 28.26 -1.51 -24.90
CA ASP A 321 29.18 -0.56 -25.53
C ASP A 321 28.52 0.71 -26.10
N ASP A 322 27.27 0.65 -26.60
CA ASP A 322 26.47 1.82 -27.02
C ASP A 322 25.72 2.49 -25.85
N LYS A 323 26.39 2.69 -24.69
CA LYS A 323 25.76 3.14 -23.42
C LYS A 323 24.87 4.37 -23.58
N GLN A 324 25.30 5.36 -24.36
CA GLN A 324 24.55 6.62 -24.54
C GLN A 324 23.23 6.42 -25.31
N LEU A 325 23.21 5.56 -26.32
CA LEU A 325 22.02 5.28 -27.11
C LEU A 325 20.96 4.59 -26.25
N TYR A 326 21.37 3.55 -25.51
CA TYR A 326 20.49 2.82 -24.60
C TYR A 326 20.01 3.70 -23.44
N LEU A 327 20.90 4.49 -22.85
CA LEU A 327 20.58 5.43 -21.79
C LEU A 327 19.51 6.44 -22.24
N ASN A 328 19.71 7.09 -23.39
CA ASN A 328 18.77 8.06 -23.93
C ASN A 328 17.41 7.43 -24.20
N ARG A 329 17.37 6.20 -24.70
CA ARG A 329 16.13 5.48 -25.00
C ARG A 329 15.39 5.04 -23.73
N ILE A 330 16.10 4.51 -22.74
CA ILE A 330 15.52 4.18 -21.43
C ILE A 330 14.99 5.44 -20.75
N ILE A 331 15.77 6.54 -20.76
CA ILE A 331 15.31 7.83 -20.23
C ILE A 331 14.04 8.26 -20.95
N GLN A 332 13.99 8.28 -22.28
CA GLN A 332 12.80 8.65 -23.05
C GLN A 332 11.53 7.90 -22.62
N PHE A 333 11.63 6.60 -22.32
CA PHE A 333 10.48 5.81 -21.88
C PHE A 333 10.19 5.90 -20.38
N THR A 334 11.15 6.35 -19.56
CA THR A 334 11.02 6.46 -18.09
C THR A 334 10.84 7.88 -17.57
N SER A 335 11.18 8.91 -18.35
CA SER A 335 11.03 10.33 -18.02
C SER A 335 9.66 10.84 -18.44
N HIS A 336 8.63 10.52 -17.65
CA HIS A 336 7.30 11.14 -17.73
C HIS A 336 6.59 11.10 -16.36
N SER A 337 7.20 11.71 -15.34
CA SER A 337 6.47 12.10 -14.12
C SER A 337 6.00 13.56 -14.17
N THR A 338 6.32 14.31 -15.22
CA THR A 338 5.82 15.68 -15.43
C THR A 338 5.44 15.88 -16.90
N LEU A 339 4.17 16.25 -17.13
CA LEU A 339 3.53 16.70 -18.38
C LEU A 339 2.79 15.64 -19.24
N SER A 340 1.46 15.67 -19.04
CA SER A 340 0.35 15.61 -20.00
C SER A 340 0.12 14.40 -20.92
N ASN A 341 -1.17 14.00 -20.93
CA ASN A 341 -1.83 12.95 -21.73
C ASN A 341 -1.83 13.19 -23.25
N GLU A 342 -0.69 13.22 -23.93
CA GLU A 342 -0.67 13.17 -25.39
C GLU A 342 0.33 12.13 -25.92
N ALA A 343 -0.24 11.01 -26.38
CA ALA A 343 0.27 10.06 -27.38
C ALA A 343 1.78 9.72 -27.36
N VAL A 344 2.17 8.75 -26.53
CA VAL A 344 3.39 7.97 -26.81
C VAL A 344 2.98 6.67 -27.49
N ALA A 345 3.38 6.49 -28.75
CA ALA A 345 3.12 5.31 -29.56
C ALA A 345 3.60 4.02 -28.85
N GLU A 346 2.96 2.89 -29.15
CA GLU A 346 3.45 1.58 -28.71
C GLU A 346 4.92 1.40 -29.09
N PRO A 347 5.73 0.69 -28.27
CA PRO A 347 7.11 0.40 -28.61
C PRO A 347 7.19 -0.28 -29.97
N THR A 348 7.96 0.33 -30.87
CA THR A 348 8.34 -0.22 -32.16
C THR A 348 9.01 -1.59 -31.99
N PRO A 349 9.00 -2.45 -33.03
CA PRO A 349 9.68 -3.74 -32.96
C PRO A 349 11.15 -3.65 -32.54
N GLN A 350 11.84 -2.58 -32.96
CA GLN A 350 13.23 -2.30 -32.58
C GLN A 350 13.36 -1.99 -31.08
N GLU A 351 12.46 -1.20 -30.52
CA GLU A 351 12.42 -0.89 -29.08
C GLU A 351 12.09 -2.13 -28.24
N LYS A 352 11.19 -3.01 -28.71
CA LYS A 352 10.91 -4.30 -28.06
C LYS A 352 12.15 -5.21 -28.04
N GLN A 353 12.89 -5.28 -29.16
CA GLN A 353 14.15 -6.01 -29.23
C GLN A 353 15.22 -5.43 -28.31
N MET A 354 15.24 -4.11 -28.12
CA MET A 354 16.18 -3.46 -27.20
C MET A 354 15.94 -3.89 -25.75
N VAL A 355 14.69 -4.02 -25.31
CA VAL A 355 14.38 -4.53 -23.95
C VAL A 355 14.94 -5.95 -23.77
N LYS A 356 14.82 -6.81 -24.79
CA LYS A 356 15.40 -8.15 -24.79
C LYS A 356 16.92 -8.11 -24.66
N LEU A 357 17.59 -7.36 -25.53
CA LEU A 357 19.06 -7.24 -25.54
C LEU A 357 19.61 -6.77 -24.18
N LEU A 358 18.98 -5.76 -23.60
CA LEU A 358 19.41 -5.18 -22.33
C LEU A 358 19.15 -6.13 -21.14
N LEU A 359 18.05 -6.88 -21.18
CA LEU A 359 17.81 -7.91 -20.16
C LEU A 359 18.83 -9.05 -20.26
N GLU A 360 19.11 -9.53 -21.47
CA GLU A 360 20.12 -10.57 -21.73
C GLU A 360 21.50 -10.11 -21.24
N ASN A 361 21.91 -8.87 -21.56
CA ASN A 361 23.14 -8.29 -21.05
C ASN A 361 23.24 -8.29 -19.51
N LEU A 362 22.13 -7.98 -18.82
CA LEU A 362 22.11 -8.04 -17.35
C LEU A 362 22.31 -9.47 -16.84
N ILE A 363 21.60 -10.42 -17.44
CA ILE A 363 21.60 -11.82 -17.01
C ILE A 363 22.98 -12.46 -17.23
N ASP A 364 23.55 -12.27 -18.42
CA ASP A 364 24.75 -12.97 -18.85
C ASP A 364 26.03 -12.41 -18.21
N ASN A 365 26.08 -11.10 -17.95
CA ASN A 365 27.31 -10.44 -17.51
C ASN A 365 27.39 -10.18 -16.01
N TYR A 366 26.27 -10.25 -15.26
CA TYR A 366 26.22 -9.81 -13.86
C TYR A 366 25.71 -10.86 -12.87
N GLY A 367 25.89 -12.15 -13.21
CA GLY A 367 25.80 -13.24 -12.23
C GLY A 367 24.38 -13.59 -11.77
N PHE A 368 23.36 -13.26 -12.57
CA PHE A 368 22.02 -13.78 -12.32
C PHE A 368 22.05 -15.31 -12.46
N TRP A 369 21.43 -16.01 -11.51
CA TRP A 369 21.36 -17.47 -11.57
C TRP A 369 20.57 -17.91 -12.81
N GLN A 370 21.24 -18.65 -13.70
CA GLN A 370 20.62 -19.28 -14.86
C GLN A 370 20.05 -20.63 -14.43
N GLN A 371 18.77 -20.85 -14.71
CA GLN A 371 18.11 -22.11 -14.42
C GLN A 371 18.74 -23.18 -15.32
N LEU A 372 19.41 -24.17 -14.74
CA LEU A 372 19.98 -25.28 -15.50
C LEU A 372 18.86 -25.95 -16.30
N GLU A 373 18.98 -25.96 -17.63
CA GLU A 373 18.11 -26.77 -18.49
C GLU A 373 18.11 -28.20 -17.94
N GLN A 374 16.94 -28.70 -17.55
CA GLN A 374 16.76 -30.13 -17.33
C GLN A 374 16.97 -30.80 -18.68
N ASN A 375 18.22 -31.16 -18.97
CA ASN A 375 18.54 -32.09 -20.03
C ASN A 375 17.81 -33.39 -19.72
N ASP A 376 16.71 -33.60 -20.42
CA ASP A 376 16.02 -34.88 -20.57
C ASP A 376 16.94 -35.84 -21.34
N ASN A 377 18.07 -36.21 -20.75
CA ASN A 377 18.86 -37.36 -21.15
C ASN A 377 18.30 -38.58 -20.42
N ARG A 378 17.16 -39.07 -20.91
CA ARG A 378 16.78 -40.48 -20.75
C ARG A 378 17.21 -41.21 -22.02
N ASN A 379 18.41 -41.79 -21.97
CA ASN A 379 18.69 -43.03 -22.69
C ASN A 379 18.02 -44.20 -21.96
#